data_AF-A0A2G9WQR1-F1
#
_entry.id   AF-A0A2G9WQR1-F1
#
_cell.length_a   1.000
_cell.length_b   1.000
_cell.length_c   1.000
_cell.angle_alpha   90.00
_cell.angle_beta   90.00
_cell.angle_gamma   90.00
#
_symmetry.space_group_name_H-M   'P 1'
#
loop_
_entity.id
_entity.type
_entity.pdbx_description
1 polymer ?
#
loop_
_entity_poly.entity_id
_entity_poly.type
_entity_poly.pdbx_seq_one_letter_code
_entity_poly.pdbx_strand_id
1 'polypeptide(L)'
;MRQARVLTEPEFKRLLAVVAQTKHAERNRLAFMLSHLAGLRVGEIAGLLVGDVLEAEGAIRERLVVRASIAKGGHERVIFLNDRLRHEIERFRRSVDDSHRGRKASAPLLVTQKRTAFSPNTLFQSLSWLHT
;
A
#
# COMPACT_ATOMS: atom_id res chain seq x y z
N MET A 1 -16.49 18.01 11.82
CA MET A 1 -15.90 17.24 10.70
C MET A 1 -17.00 16.41 10.07
N ARG A 2 -17.21 16.48 8.76
CA ARG A 2 -18.18 15.61 8.06
C ARG A 2 -17.67 14.17 8.17
N GLN A 3 -18.47 13.27 8.72
CA GLN A 3 -18.09 11.86 8.84
C GLN A 3 -17.82 11.28 7.45
N ALA A 4 -16.68 10.59 7.30
CA ALA A 4 -16.36 9.93 6.04
C ALA A 4 -17.40 8.85 5.76
N ARG A 5 -17.98 8.87 4.56
CA ARG A 5 -18.93 7.84 4.13
C ARG A 5 -18.19 6.51 3.97
N VAL A 6 -18.73 5.45 4.56
CA VAL A 6 -18.20 4.10 4.38
C VAL A 6 -18.62 3.57 3.01
N LEU A 7 -17.68 3.00 2.26
CA LEU A 7 -17.98 2.41 0.96
C LEU A 7 -18.87 1.17 1.13
N THR A 8 -19.95 1.11 0.37
CA THR A 8 -20.73 -0.12 0.20
C THR A 8 -19.97 -1.12 -0.67
N GLU A 9 -20.32 -2.40 -0.58
CA GLU A 9 -19.67 -3.44 -1.40
C GLU A 9 -19.73 -3.16 -2.92
N PRO A 10 -20.85 -2.69 -3.49
CA PRO A 10 -20.91 -2.32 -4.92
C PRO A 10 -20.04 -1.11 -5.28
N GLU A 11 -19.92 -0.13 -4.40
CA GLU A 11 -19.02 1.01 -4.60
C GLU A 11 -17.56 0.58 -4.54
N PHE A 12 -17.23 -0.30 -3.60
CA PHE A 12 -15.90 -0.89 -3.48
C PHE A 12 -15.50 -1.65 -4.76
N LYS A 13 -16.41 -2.48 -5.32
CA LYS A 13 -16.17 -3.18 -6.58
C LYS A 13 -15.97 -2.22 -7.76
N ARG A 14 -16.81 -1.19 -7.86
CA ARG A 14 -16.67 -0.15 -8.89
C ARG A 14 -15.33 0.58 -8.79
N LEU A 15 -14.92 0.94 -7.57
CA LEU A 15 -13.64 1.59 -7.32
C LEU A 15 -12.47 0.71 -7.78
N LEU A 16 -12.48 -0.58 -7.45
CA LEU A 16 -11.48 -1.54 -7.94
C LEU A 16 -11.45 -1.66 -9.46
N ALA A 17 -12.61 -1.59 -10.13
CA ALA A 17 -12.68 -1.60 -11.58
C ALA A 17 -12.08 -0.32 -12.21
N VAL A 18 -12.27 0.84 -11.57
CA VAL A 18 -11.60 2.10 -11.97
C VAL A 18 -10.09 1.99 -11.76
N VAL A 19 -9.64 1.49 -10.60
CA VAL A 19 -8.21 1.29 -10.31
C VAL A 19 -7.55 0.44 -11.40
N ALA A 20 -8.23 -0.63 -11.83
CA ALA A 20 -7.73 -1.57 -12.82
C ALA A 20 -7.47 -0.93 -14.20
N GLN A 21 -8.14 0.19 -14.52
CA GLN A 21 -7.95 0.92 -15.77
C GLN A 21 -6.82 1.96 -15.69
N THR A 22 -6.23 2.19 -14.51
CA THR A 22 -5.14 3.15 -14.35
C THR A 22 -3.80 2.59 -14.84
N LYS A 23 -2.92 3.47 -15.33
CA LYS A 23 -1.56 3.10 -15.80
C LYS A 23 -0.73 2.32 -14.79
N HIS A 24 -0.97 2.52 -13.49
CA HIS A 24 -0.26 1.87 -12.40
C HIS A 24 -1.23 1.08 -11.50
N ALA A 25 -2.14 0.34 -12.13
CA ALA A 25 -3.25 -0.37 -11.48
C ALA A 25 -2.82 -1.17 -10.24
N GLU A 26 -1.81 -2.02 -10.35
CA GLU A 26 -1.40 -2.91 -9.26
C GLU A 26 -0.84 -2.16 -8.04
N ARG A 27 0.01 -1.15 -8.29
CA ARG A 27 0.55 -0.27 -7.25
C ARG A 27 -0.55 0.53 -6.56
N ASN A 28 -1.43 1.13 -7.35
CA ASN A 28 -2.52 1.96 -6.85
C ASN A 28 -3.54 1.13 -6.07
N ARG A 29 -3.81 -0.10 -6.53
CA ARG A 29 -4.65 -1.06 -5.82
C ARG A 29 -4.05 -1.44 -4.48
N LEU A 30 -2.76 -1.81 -4.43
CA LEU A 30 -2.12 -2.14 -3.16
C LEU A 30 -2.18 -0.96 -2.18
N ALA A 31 -1.90 0.27 -2.63
CA ALA A 31 -2.03 1.46 -1.80
C ALA A 31 -3.45 1.65 -1.23
N PHE A 32 -4.47 1.44 -2.07
CA PHE A 32 -5.86 1.50 -1.63
C PHE A 32 -6.21 0.38 -0.64
N MET A 33 -5.76 -0.86 -0.89
CA MET A 33 -6.01 -2.00 0.01
C MET A 33 -5.32 -1.85 1.36
N LEU A 34 -4.11 -1.28 1.40
CA LEU A 34 -3.41 -0.94 2.64
C LEU A 34 -4.17 0.12 3.46
N SER A 35 -4.74 1.12 2.79
CA SER A 35 -5.59 2.11 3.45
C SER A 35 -6.87 1.49 3.98
N HIS A 36 -7.56 0.70 3.16
CA HIS A 36 -8.88 0.17 3.48
C HIS A 36 -8.86 -0.99 4.48
N LEU A 37 -7.95 -1.96 4.32
CA LEU A 37 -7.91 -3.17 5.16
C LEU A 37 -6.99 -3.03 6.38
N ALA A 38 -5.92 -2.25 6.28
CA ALA A 38 -4.97 -2.05 7.38
C ALA A 38 -5.11 -0.66 8.06
N GLY A 39 -6.01 0.20 7.57
CA GLY A 39 -6.25 1.52 8.19
C GLY A 39 -5.05 2.46 8.11
N LEU A 40 -4.13 2.23 7.17
CA LEU A 40 -2.92 3.03 7.02
C LEU A 40 -3.23 4.37 6.38
N ARG A 41 -2.62 5.44 6.91
CA ARG A 41 -2.70 6.77 6.29
C ARG A 41 -1.76 6.85 5.09
N VAL A 42 -2.08 7.70 4.11
CA VAL A 42 -1.26 7.85 2.89
C VAL A 42 0.22 8.14 3.18
N GLY A 43 0.53 8.92 4.23
CA GLY A 43 1.91 9.19 4.64
C GLY A 43 2.63 7.96 5.18
N GLU A 44 1.93 7.10 5.92
CA GLU A 44 2.47 5.83 6.42
C GLU A 44 2.73 4.89 5.24
N ILE A 45 1.77 4.78 4.30
CA ILE A 45 1.89 3.94 3.11
C ILE A 45 3.09 4.37 2.24
N ALA A 46 3.28 5.68 2.05
CA ALA A 46 4.40 6.22 1.26
C ALA A 46 5.77 5.88 1.87
N GLY A 47 5.84 5.71 3.19
CA GLY A 47 7.07 5.40 3.92
C GLY A 47 7.32 3.91 4.18
N LEU A 48 6.40 3.02 3.79
CA LEU A 48 6.60 1.58 3.97
C LEU A 48 7.78 1.09 3.14
N LEU A 49 8.56 0.17 3.72
CA LEU A 49 9.65 -0.54 3.07
C LEU A 49 9.25 -1.98 2.81
N VAL A 50 10.00 -2.63 1.92
CA VAL A 50 9.81 -4.05 1.60
C VAL A 50 9.90 -4.91 2.87
N GLY A 51 10.88 -4.63 3.74
CA GLY A 51 11.08 -5.36 4.99
C GLY A 51 9.98 -5.15 6.04
N ASP A 52 9.06 -4.19 5.86
CA ASP A 52 7.91 -4.06 6.77
C ASP A 52 6.82 -5.09 6.45
N VAL A 53 6.85 -5.68 5.24
CA VAL A 53 5.78 -6.52 4.70
C VAL A 53 6.26 -7.90 4.28
N LEU A 54 7.52 -8.02 3.86
CA LEU A 54 8.15 -9.28 3.45
C LEU A 54 9.27 -9.67 4.41
N GLU A 55 9.42 -10.96 4.63
CA GLU A 55 10.59 -11.57 5.27
C GLU A 55 11.80 -11.60 4.32
N ALA A 56 12.97 -11.92 4.86
CA ALA A 56 14.22 -12.01 4.09
C ALA A 56 14.15 -13.04 2.96
N GLU A 57 13.42 -14.14 3.19
CA GLU A 57 13.17 -15.22 2.23
C GLU A 57 12.08 -14.85 1.21
N GLY A 58 11.52 -13.63 1.31
CA GLY A 58 10.49 -13.11 0.42
C GLY A 58 9.07 -13.52 0.78
N ALA A 59 8.87 -14.32 1.83
CA ALA A 59 7.54 -14.66 2.33
C ALA A 59 6.81 -13.41 2.86
N ILE A 60 5.48 -13.37 2.72
CA ILE A 60 4.67 -12.26 3.25
C ILE A 60 4.55 -12.42 4.77
N ARG A 61 4.87 -11.37 5.52
CA ARG A 61 4.74 -11.35 6.98
C ARG A 61 3.29 -11.49 7.41
N GLU A 62 3.07 -12.07 8.58
CA GLU A 62 1.74 -12.06 9.23
C GLU A 62 1.40 -10.69 9.81
N ARG A 63 2.43 -9.87 10.05
CA ARG A 63 2.36 -8.60 10.75
C ARG A 63 3.13 -7.54 9.98
N LEU A 64 2.52 -6.38 9.81
CA LEU A 64 3.13 -5.17 9.26
C LEU A 64 3.52 -4.25 10.41
N VAL A 65 4.77 -3.77 10.37
CA VAL A 65 5.29 -2.82 11.37
C VAL A 65 5.23 -1.41 10.81
N VAL A 66 4.45 -0.53 11.44
CA VAL A 66 4.44 0.90 11.15
C VAL A 66 5.45 1.56 12.07
N ARG A 67 6.67 1.77 11.58
CA ARG A 67 7.75 2.39 12.35
C ARG A 67 7.37 3.79 12.85
N ALA A 68 7.93 4.16 14.00
CA ALA A 68 7.80 5.51 14.56
C ALA A 68 8.12 6.63 13.55
N SER A 69 9.10 6.42 12.66
CA SER A 69 9.52 7.42 11.66
C SER A 69 8.47 7.74 10.59
N ILE A 70 7.51 6.85 10.36
CA ILE A 70 6.44 7.03 9.36
C ILE A 70 5.07 7.21 10.01
N ALA A 71 4.93 6.83 11.29
CA ALA A 71 3.70 6.96 12.05
C ALA A 71 3.39 8.42 12.37
N LYS A 72 2.12 8.81 12.19
CA LYS A 72 1.66 10.12 12.67
C LYS A 72 1.75 10.14 14.20
N GLY A 73 2.59 11.03 14.74
CA GLY A 73 2.81 11.17 16.19
C GLY A 73 3.97 10.35 16.75
N GLY A 74 4.74 9.65 15.92
CA GLY A 74 6.02 9.03 16.35
C GLY A 74 5.89 7.72 17.14
N HIS A 75 4.70 7.13 17.21
CA HIS A 75 4.49 5.86 17.92
C HIS A 75 4.43 4.68 16.96
N GLU A 76 5.32 3.72 17.17
CA GLU A 76 5.32 2.46 16.45
C GLU A 76 4.10 1.62 16.79
N ARG A 77 3.54 0.94 15.80
CA ARG A 77 2.47 -0.04 15.99
C ARG A 77 2.58 -1.19 15.02
N VAL A 78 2.03 -2.33 15.42
CA VAL A 78 1.95 -3.54 14.60
C VAL A 78 0.52 -3.76 14.14
N ILE A 79 0.36 -4.08 12.87
CA ILE A 79 -0.93 -4.35 12.23
C ILE A 79 -0.91 -5.79 11.71
N PHE A 80 -1.87 -6.61 12.13
CA PHE A 80 -2.01 -7.96 11.61
C PHE A 80 -2.58 -7.93 10.19
N LEU A 81 -1.90 -8.63 9.28
CA LEU A 81 -2.30 -8.72 7.89
C LEU A 81 -3.33 -9.84 7.73
N ASN A 82 -4.57 -9.47 7.43
CA ASN A 82 -5.59 -10.45 7.10
C ASN A 82 -5.29 -11.16 5.77
N ASP A 83 -5.91 -12.31 5.54
CA ASP A 83 -5.67 -13.12 4.35
C ASP A 83 -5.91 -12.32 3.06
N ARG A 84 -6.95 -11.49 3.05
CA ARG A 84 -7.27 -10.66 1.87
C ARG A 84 -6.14 -9.69 1.53
N LEU A 85 -5.55 -9.02 2.51
CA LEU A 85 -4.45 -8.10 2.29
C LEU A 85 -3.17 -8.85 1.89
N ARG A 86 -2.92 -10.03 2.47
CA ARG A 86 -1.81 -10.91 2.06
C ARG A 86 -1.95 -11.32 0.59
N HIS A 87 -3.15 -11.66 0.13
CA HIS A 87 -3.39 -11.97 -1.28
C HIS A 87 -3.12 -10.77 -2.20
N GLU A 88 -3.49 -9.55 -1.78
CA GLU A 88 -3.23 -8.33 -2.56
C GLU A 88 -1.73 -7.98 -2.61
N ILE A 89 -1.00 -8.21 -1.52
CA ILE A 89 0.47 -8.07 -1.49
C ILE A 89 1.10 -9.08 -2.45
N GLU A 90 0.65 -10.34 -2.45
CA GLU A 90 1.13 -11.37 -3.36
C GLU A 90 0.83 -11.02 -4.83
N ARG A 91 -0.39 -10.53 -5.10
CA ARG A 91 -0.81 -10.07 -6.43
C ARG A 91 0.09 -8.94 -6.93
N PHE A 92 0.33 -7.93 -6.07
CA PHE A 92 1.26 -6.86 -6.39
C PHE A 92 2.66 -7.42 -6.66
N ARG A 93 3.21 -8.27 -5.77
CA ARG A 93 4.54 -8.86 -5.92
C ARG A 93 4.72 -9.58 -7.27
N ARG A 94 3.73 -10.37 -7.69
CA ARG A 94 3.75 -11.07 -8.99
C ARG A 94 3.69 -10.11 -10.18
N SER A 95 3.01 -8.98 -10.04
CA SER A 95 2.92 -7.99 -11.12
C SER A 95 4.22 -7.23 -11.38
N VAL A 96 5.14 -7.23 -10.42
CA VAL A 96 6.42 -6.56 -10.54
C VAL A 96 7.51 -7.62 -10.77
N ASP A 97 7.54 -8.17 -12.00
CA ASP A 97 8.49 -9.18 -12.45
C ASP A 97 9.96 -8.81 -12.16
N ASP A 98 10.75 -9.84 -11.78
CA ASP A 98 12.20 -10.01 -11.49
C ASP A 98 12.98 -8.88 -10.79
N SER A 99 12.70 -7.63 -11.09
CA SER A 99 13.21 -6.42 -10.43
C SER A 99 12.90 -6.34 -8.92
N HIS A 100 11.99 -7.17 -8.41
CA HIS A 100 11.68 -7.29 -6.97
C HIS A 100 12.39 -8.47 -6.29
N ARG A 101 12.88 -9.47 -7.05
CA ARG A 101 13.79 -10.49 -6.51
C ARG A 101 15.10 -9.79 -6.16
N GLY A 102 15.41 -9.70 -4.87
CA GLY A 102 16.62 -9.02 -4.38
C GLY A 102 16.46 -7.53 -4.05
N ARG A 103 15.23 -6.98 -4.00
CA ARG A 103 15.05 -5.66 -3.37
C ARG A 103 15.43 -5.76 -1.89
N LYS A 104 16.34 -4.87 -1.49
CA LYS A 104 16.76 -4.77 -0.09
C LYS A 104 15.55 -4.53 0.80
N ALA A 105 15.56 -5.07 2.01
CA ALA A 105 14.53 -4.82 3.02
C ALA A 105 14.32 -3.31 3.27
N SER A 106 15.36 -2.50 3.07
CA SER A 106 15.32 -1.03 3.19
C SER A 106 14.76 -0.30 1.96
N ALA A 107 14.41 -1.00 0.87
CA ALA A 107 13.85 -0.38 -0.32
C ALA A 107 12.37 0.01 -0.10
N PRO A 108 11.87 1.10 -0.70
CA PRO A 108 10.47 1.49 -0.58
C PRO A 108 9.53 0.42 -1.15
N LEU A 109 8.46 0.09 -0.43
CA LEU A 109 7.46 -0.88 -0.90
C LEU A 109 6.84 -0.43 -2.23
N LEU A 110 6.36 0.81 -2.27
CA LEU A 110 5.83 1.45 -3.46
C LEU A 110 6.84 2.44 -4.04
N VAL A 111 6.99 2.45 -5.36
CA VAL A 111 7.90 3.36 -6.07
C VAL A 111 7.20 4.16 -7.15
N THR A 112 7.71 5.37 -7.38
CA THR A 112 7.27 6.24 -8.46
C THR A 112 7.68 5.66 -9.82
N GLN A 113 7.19 6.26 -10.92
CA GLN A 113 7.65 5.90 -12.27
C GLN A 113 9.17 6.09 -12.43
N LYS A 114 9.79 7.01 -11.67
CA LYS A 114 11.24 7.24 -11.64
C LYS A 114 12.00 6.27 -10.73
N ARG A 115 11.33 5.24 -10.19
CA ARG A 115 11.88 4.25 -9.25
C ARG A 115 12.42 4.83 -7.94
N THR A 116 11.88 5.98 -7.52
CA THR A 116 12.18 6.62 -6.23
C THR A 116 11.06 6.39 -5.21
N ALA A 117 11.32 6.65 -3.93
CA ALA A 117 10.30 6.66 -2.89
C ALA A 117 9.22 7.71 -3.18
N PHE A 118 7.99 7.43 -2.74
CA PHE A 118 6.93 8.43 -2.77
C PHE A 118 7.09 9.45 -1.64
N SER A 119 6.77 10.71 -1.93
CA SER A 119 6.34 11.62 -0.87
C SER A 119 4.85 11.36 -0.55
N PRO A 120 4.38 11.66 0.68
CA PRO A 120 2.96 11.55 1.02
C PRO A 120 2.04 12.30 0.04
N ASN A 121 2.45 13.50 -0.39
CA ASN A 121 1.69 14.32 -1.32
C ASN A 121 1.63 13.70 -2.72
N THR A 122 2.75 13.19 -3.23
CA THR A 122 2.80 12.55 -4.55
C THR A 122 1.96 11.28 -4.58
N LEU A 123 1.99 10.47 -3.51
CA LEU A 123 1.14 9.28 -3.43
C LEU A 123 -0.34 9.66 -3.37
N PHE A 124 -0.70 10.66 -2.56
CA PHE A 124 -2.06 11.19 -2.50
C PHE A 124 -2.56 11.66 -3.87
N GLN A 125 -1.77 12.45 -4.59
CA GLN A 125 -2.13 12.93 -5.93
C GLN A 125 -2.28 11.78 -6.94
N SER A 126 -1.46 10.72 -6.82
CA SER A 126 -1.60 9.54 -7.69
C SER A 126 -2.88 8.73 -7.45
N LEU A 127 -3.57 9.01 -6.33
CA LEU A 127 -4.81 8.38 -5.88
C LEU A 127 -5.99 9.37 -5.85
N SER A 128 -5.83 10.60 -6.33
CA SER A 128 -6.85 11.65 -6.21
C SER A 128 -8.16 11.30 -6.92
N TRP A 129 -8.10 10.50 -7.98
CA TRP A 129 -9.26 9.97 -8.69
C TRP A 129 -10.12 9.02 -7.84
N LEU A 130 -9.67 8.58 -6.66
CA LEU A 130 -10.52 7.86 -5.70
C LEU A 130 -11.59 8.76 -5.06
N HIS A 131 -11.42 10.09 -5.13
CA HIS A 131 -12.24 11.07 -4.42
C HIS A 131 -13.16 11.90 -5.33
N THR A 132 -13.15 11.63 -6.64
CA THR A 132 -13.98 12.31 -7.64
C THR A 132 -15.16 11.43 -8.02
#